data_AF-M2PEF8-F1
#
_entry.id   AF-M2PEF8-F1
#
_cell.length_a   1.000
_cell.length_b   1.000
_cell.length_c   1.000
_cell.angle_alpha   90.00
_cell.angle_beta   90.00
_cell.angle_gamma   90.00
#
_symmetry.space_group_name_H-M   'P 1'
#
loop_
_entity.id
_entity.type
_entity.pdbx_description
1 polymer ?
#
loop_
_entity_poly.entity_id
_entity_poly.type
_entity_poly.pdbx_seq_one_letter_code
_entity_poly.pdbx_strand_id
1 'polypeptide(L)'
;MNRRQRFQAWKFLADLVTYGPAYFRQFKADLGEPESVEKVPVVQSKQTPLRAMDVNESTTAGNGEALTDIFKQANIGSRDEDRMEGRQDIGDHVVLVHGDLATGERIDGLQRSRSEEKTSWRRYQHVIFIMGLFHLKMACADAVWKLCIAPKAARMDKTCLMAEVAKIRPKETRKVISKPGFRRMHEIIQHVGIVSRLDCWRVEVKRRYSTNSLEDWAKTKPTWEQLKDIARALVKDYVAGSDLKRKRSEPLEHRDQQRENVLVRQQLYMYYEEISGAMNAGDIGCVEQCFLPWILVFKACGKHKYATHMLRTLHNLYFVYPAGLK
;
A
#
# COMPACT_ATOMS: atom_id res chain seq x y z
N MET A 1 9.24 -20.82 1.16
CA MET A 1 8.40 -19.62 0.94
C MET A 1 9.22 -18.38 1.22
N ASN A 2 9.19 -17.38 0.34
CA ASN A 2 9.77 -16.07 0.62
C ASN A 2 8.91 -15.29 1.64
N ARG A 3 9.38 -14.13 2.13
CA ARG A 3 8.67 -13.34 3.15
C ARG A 3 7.25 -12.97 2.74
N ARG A 4 7.06 -12.48 1.51
CA ARG A 4 5.73 -12.12 1.02
C ARG A 4 4.79 -13.32 0.98
N GLN A 5 5.27 -14.49 0.59
CA GLN A 5 4.49 -15.73 0.64
C GLN A 5 4.13 -16.11 2.08
N ARG A 6 5.00 -15.84 3.07
CA ARG A 6 4.68 -16.03 4.50
C ARG A 6 3.59 -15.07 4.96
N PHE A 7 3.64 -13.80 4.58
CA PHE A 7 2.54 -12.86 4.82
C PHE A 7 1.22 -13.34 4.17
N GLN A 8 1.27 -13.77 2.91
CA GLN A 8 0.08 -14.27 2.20
C GLN A 8 -0.53 -15.50 2.89
N ALA A 9 0.31 -16.45 3.33
CA ALA A 9 -0.14 -17.62 4.08
C ALA A 9 -0.75 -17.22 5.44
N TRP A 10 -0.10 -16.32 6.17
CA TRP A 10 -0.64 -15.74 7.40
C TRP A 10 -1.99 -15.07 7.13
N LYS A 11 -2.15 -14.32 6.04
CA LYS A 11 -3.40 -13.65 5.69
C LYS A 11 -4.53 -14.64 5.36
N PHE A 12 -4.24 -15.74 4.66
CA PHE A 12 -5.21 -16.82 4.46
C PHE A 12 -5.66 -17.43 5.80
N LEU A 13 -4.73 -17.68 6.73
CA LEU A 13 -5.04 -18.21 8.06
C LEU A 13 -5.85 -17.19 8.88
N ALA A 14 -5.44 -15.93 8.87
CA ALA A 14 -6.09 -14.86 9.62
C ALA A 14 -7.56 -14.72 9.23
N ASP A 15 -7.86 -14.78 7.94
CA ASP A 15 -9.24 -14.69 7.48
C ASP A 15 -10.07 -15.94 7.81
N LEU A 16 -9.48 -17.14 7.74
CA LEU A 16 -10.15 -18.38 8.16
C LEU A 16 -10.45 -18.38 9.67
N VAL A 17 -9.47 -18.02 10.50
CA VAL A 17 -9.59 -17.98 11.96
C VAL A 17 -10.60 -16.93 12.41
N THR A 18 -10.62 -15.78 11.74
CA THR A 18 -11.48 -14.65 12.12
C THR A 18 -12.90 -14.79 11.59
N TYR A 19 -13.05 -15.17 10.31
CA TYR A 19 -14.32 -15.10 9.59
C TYR A 19 -14.87 -16.45 9.14
N GLY A 20 -14.10 -17.53 9.27
CA GLY A 20 -14.57 -18.89 9.01
C GLY A 20 -15.47 -19.45 10.12
N PRO A 21 -15.84 -20.74 10.02
CA PRO A 21 -16.60 -21.45 11.05
C PRO A 21 -16.01 -21.29 12.45
N ALA A 22 -16.89 -21.25 13.46
CA ALA A 22 -16.51 -20.97 14.85
C ALA A 22 -15.39 -21.87 15.41
N TYR A 23 -15.28 -23.11 14.92
CA TYR A 23 -14.19 -24.03 15.25
C TYR A 23 -12.80 -23.39 15.08
N PHE A 24 -12.55 -22.66 13.99
CA PHE A 24 -11.21 -22.14 13.70
C PHE A 24 -10.76 -21.02 14.63
N ARG A 25 -11.68 -20.41 15.39
CA ARG A 25 -11.36 -19.34 16.35
C ARG A 25 -10.44 -19.81 17.49
N GLN A 26 -10.41 -21.12 17.76
CA GLN A 26 -9.51 -21.68 18.78
C GLN A 26 -8.03 -21.45 18.46
N PHE A 27 -7.67 -21.33 17.17
CA PHE A 27 -6.30 -21.10 16.71
C PHE A 27 -5.88 -19.62 16.73
N LYS A 28 -6.68 -18.74 17.34
CA LYS A 28 -6.35 -17.30 17.40
C LYS A 28 -5.04 -17.04 18.14
N ALA A 29 -4.75 -17.82 19.18
CA ALA A 29 -3.48 -17.72 19.91
C ALA A 29 -2.30 -18.21 19.04
N ASP A 30 -2.48 -19.27 18.27
CA ASP A 30 -1.45 -19.86 17.41
C ASP A 30 -1.14 -19.02 16.15
N LEU A 31 -2.10 -18.21 15.69
CA LEU A 31 -1.97 -17.38 14.48
C LEU A 31 -0.85 -16.34 14.60
N GLY A 32 -0.76 -15.68 15.77
CA GLY A 32 0.19 -14.60 16.02
C GLY A 32 0.05 -13.41 15.05
N GLU A 33 1.07 -12.54 15.09
CA GLU A 33 1.20 -11.39 14.19
C GLU A 33 2.02 -11.75 12.94
N PRO A 34 1.85 -11.03 11.82
CA PRO A 34 2.68 -11.25 10.64
C PRO A 34 4.15 -10.89 10.94
N GLU A 35 5.07 -11.57 10.26
CA GLU A 35 6.51 -11.31 10.36
C GLU A 35 6.85 -9.84 10.05
N SER A 36 7.39 -9.15 11.04
CA SER A 36 7.84 -7.76 10.87
C SER A 36 9.22 -7.66 10.27
N VAL A 37 9.50 -6.55 9.59
CA VAL A 37 10.86 -6.22 9.10
C VAL A 37 11.52 -5.25 10.05
N GLU A 38 10.92 -4.07 10.19
CA GLU A 38 11.46 -2.98 10.98
C GLU A 38 10.31 -2.11 11.46
N LYS A 39 9.99 -2.25 12.75
CA LYS A 39 8.93 -1.49 13.40
C LYS A 39 9.49 -0.25 14.06
N VAL A 40 8.86 0.89 13.78
CA VAL A 40 9.11 2.13 14.50
C VAL A 40 8.72 1.92 15.97
N PRO A 41 9.60 2.26 16.93
CA PRO A 41 9.27 2.19 18.35
C PRO A 41 8.04 3.03 18.67
N VAL A 42 7.14 2.48 19.48
CA VAL A 42 5.98 3.25 19.96
C VAL A 42 6.46 4.24 21.01
N VAL A 43 6.55 5.50 20.61
CA VAL A 43 6.92 6.62 21.49
C VAL A 43 5.87 7.72 21.41
N GLN A 44 5.71 8.44 22.51
CA GLN A 44 4.86 9.63 22.51
C GLN A 44 5.54 10.74 21.68
N SER A 45 4.89 11.18 20.61
CA SER A 45 5.38 12.32 19.82
C SER A 45 5.02 13.64 20.51
N LYS A 46 5.94 14.60 20.45
CA LYS A 46 5.65 16.01 20.76
C LYS A 46 5.21 16.67 19.47
N GLN A 47 4.07 17.36 19.51
CA GLN A 47 3.52 18.06 18.37
C GLN A 47 3.29 19.52 18.75
N THR A 48 3.80 20.43 17.93
CA THR A 48 3.58 21.86 18.08
C THR A 48 2.76 22.32 16.89
N PRO A 49 1.47 22.64 17.07
CA PRO A 49 0.65 23.14 15.98
C PRO A 49 1.17 24.53 15.56
N LEU A 50 1.31 24.72 14.26
CA LEU A 50 1.62 26.03 13.68
C LEU A 50 0.33 26.84 13.53
N ARG A 51 0.46 28.16 13.52
CA ARG A 51 -0.63 29.09 13.20
C ARG A 51 -1.04 28.92 11.74
N ALA A 52 -2.31 29.17 11.47
CA ALA A 52 -2.84 29.17 10.12
C ALA A 52 -2.13 30.21 9.24
N MET A 53 -2.01 29.89 7.96
CA MET A 53 -1.36 30.69 6.93
C MET A 53 -2.38 30.98 5.83
N ASP A 54 -2.45 32.23 5.37
CA ASP A 54 -3.26 32.60 4.20
C ASP A 54 -2.38 32.53 2.94
N VAL A 55 -2.06 31.31 2.50
CA VAL A 55 -1.11 31.03 1.42
C VAL A 55 -1.74 30.08 0.40
N ASN A 56 -1.61 30.41 -0.88
CA ASN A 56 -2.09 29.54 -1.97
C ASN A 56 -1.08 28.43 -2.31
N GLU A 57 -1.16 27.32 -1.59
CA GLU A 57 -0.30 26.14 -1.75
C GLU A 57 -0.53 25.34 -3.06
N SER A 58 -1.42 25.79 -3.96
CA SER A 58 -1.60 25.14 -5.27
C SER A 58 -0.46 25.42 -6.26
N THR A 59 0.39 26.40 -5.96
CA THR A 59 1.49 26.88 -6.81
C THR A 59 2.87 26.61 -6.20
N THR A 60 3.90 26.58 -7.04
CA THR A 60 5.30 26.45 -6.58
C THR A 60 5.71 27.61 -5.68
N ALA A 61 5.35 28.85 -6.05
CA ALA A 61 5.64 30.05 -5.27
C ALA A 61 4.95 30.01 -3.90
N GLY A 62 3.66 29.65 -3.87
CA GLY A 62 2.92 29.50 -2.62
C GLY A 62 3.46 28.41 -1.69
N ASN A 63 3.97 27.29 -2.22
CA ASN A 63 4.68 26.31 -1.37
C ASN A 63 5.97 26.90 -0.78
N GLY A 64 6.69 27.75 -1.52
CA GLY A 64 7.84 28.48 -1.00
C GLY A 64 7.48 29.48 0.10
N GLU A 65 6.38 30.21 -0.06
CA GLU A 65 5.83 31.10 0.98
C GLU A 65 5.42 30.32 2.24
N ALA A 66 4.71 29.19 2.07
CA ALA A 66 4.31 28.34 3.18
C ALA A 66 5.53 27.78 3.93
N LEU A 67 6.54 27.24 3.23
CA LEU A 67 7.77 26.76 3.86
C LEU A 67 8.51 27.88 4.61
N THR A 68 8.59 29.06 4.01
CA THR A 68 9.22 30.23 4.64
C THR A 68 8.49 30.61 5.93
N ASP A 69 7.16 30.61 5.92
CA ASP A 69 6.37 30.91 7.11
C ASP A 69 6.52 29.82 8.18
N ILE A 70 6.47 28.54 7.78
CA ILE A 70 6.73 27.40 8.67
C ILE A 70 8.08 27.53 9.38
N PHE A 71 9.16 27.85 8.66
CA PHE A 71 10.49 28.03 9.26
C PHE A 71 10.53 29.22 10.22
N LYS A 72 9.86 30.33 9.89
CA LYS A 72 9.72 31.47 10.81
C LYS A 72 9.00 31.07 12.09
N GLN A 73 7.88 30.34 11.98
CA GLN A 73 7.13 29.89 13.15
C GLN A 73 7.90 28.86 14.00
N ALA A 74 8.73 28.04 13.35
CA ALA A 74 9.60 27.06 14.01
C ALA A 74 10.92 27.66 14.54
N ASN A 75 11.16 28.97 14.35
CA ASN A 75 12.43 29.64 14.65
C ASN A 75 13.65 28.98 13.99
N ILE A 76 13.49 28.45 12.76
CA ILE A 76 14.56 27.85 11.96
C ILE A 76 15.06 28.87 10.93
N GLY A 77 16.37 29.00 10.77
CA GLY A 77 16.99 29.91 9.80
C GLY A 77 18.36 29.44 9.32
N SER A 78 19.05 30.31 8.57
CA SER A 78 20.45 30.15 8.19
C SER A 78 21.27 31.35 8.66
N ARG A 79 22.39 31.13 9.34
CA ARG A 79 23.31 32.19 9.81
C ARG A 79 23.82 33.09 8.69
N ASP A 80 23.98 32.54 7.49
CA ASP A 80 24.51 33.26 6.34
C ASP A 80 23.50 34.22 5.71
N GLU A 81 22.21 34.07 6.01
CA GLU A 81 21.11 34.79 5.36
C GLU A 81 20.24 35.59 6.34
N ASP A 82 19.98 35.02 7.52
CA ASP A 82 19.12 35.59 8.56
C ASP A 82 19.97 35.99 9.78
N ARG A 83 20.26 37.28 9.93
CA ARG A 83 20.90 37.84 11.13
C ARG A 83 19.92 38.08 12.28
N MET A 84 18.72 37.49 12.23
CA MET A 84 17.71 37.69 13.28
C MET A 84 18.11 36.94 14.55
N GLU A 85 18.26 37.68 15.65
CA GLU A 85 18.52 37.14 16.98
C GLU A 85 17.43 36.13 17.38
N GLY A 86 17.85 34.99 17.92
CA GLY A 86 16.96 33.94 18.44
C GLY A 86 16.55 32.84 17.47
N ARG A 87 16.93 32.87 16.18
CA ARG A 87 16.72 31.73 15.28
C ARG A 87 17.78 30.64 15.47
N GLN A 88 17.33 29.39 15.46
CA GLN A 88 18.19 28.23 15.39
C GLN A 88 18.68 28.04 13.95
N ASP A 89 20.00 28.04 13.78
CA ASP A 89 20.63 27.75 12.51
C ASP A 89 20.38 26.29 12.10
N ILE A 90 20.02 26.07 10.83
CA ILE A 90 19.77 24.73 10.30
C ILE A 90 21.05 23.87 10.27
N GLY A 91 22.21 24.50 10.02
CA GLY A 91 23.50 23.81 9.90
C GLY A 91 23.43 22.60 8.97
N ASP A 92 23.87 21.44 9.47
CA ASP A 92 23.88 20.17 8.74
C ASP A 92 22.58 19.34 8.88
N HIS A 93 21.50 19.96 9.38
CA HIS A 93 20.20 19.29 9.52
C HIS A 93 19.34 19.45 8.27
N VAL A 94 18.34 18.58 8.16
CA VAL A 94 17.30 18.64 7.14
C VAL A 94 15.94 18.77 7.79
N VAL A 95 14.99 19.36 7.07
CA VAL A 95 13.58 19.39 7.45
C VAL A 95 12.82 18.39 6.57
N LEU A 96 12.24 17.38 7.21
CA LEU A 96 11.37 16.41 6.56
C LEU A 96 9.98 17.01 6.41
N VAL A 97 9.51 17.16 5.18
CA VAL A 97 8.20 17.72 4.87
C VAL A 97 7.30 16.63 4.33
N HIS A 98 6.27 16.29 5.11
CA HIS A 98 5.26 15.31 4.72
C HIS A 98 4.09 15.98 4.02
N GLY A 99 3.63 15.39 2.93
CA GLY A 99 2.47 15.92 2.21
C GLY A 99 1.95 14.97 1.15
N ASP A 100 0.95 15.41 0.41
CA ASP A 100 0.50 14.68 -0.76
C ASP A 100 1.52 14.81 -1.91
N LEU A 101 1.30 14.04 -2.98
CA LEU A 101 2.22 14.03 -4.11
C LEU A 101 2.31 15.39 -4.83
N ALA A 102 1.23 16.18 -4.82
CA ALA A 102 1.23 17.49 -5.45
C ALA A 102 2.14 18.45 -4.68
N THR A 103 2.10 18.44 -3.34
CA THR A 103 3.07 19.17 -2.49
C THR A 103 4.51 18.79 -2.86
N GLY A 104 4.79 17.49 -3.00
CA GLY A 104 6.12 17.02 -3.43
C GLY A 104 6.54 17.57 -4.79
N GLU A 105 5.66 17.57 -5.79
CA GLU A 105 5.94 18.13 -7.11
C GLU A 105 6.19 19.65 -7.06
N ARG A 106 5.51 20.38 -6.15
CA ARG A 106 5.74 21.82 -5.94
C ARG A 106 7.08 22.08 -5.27
N ILE A 107 7.46 21.30 -4.26
CA ILE A 107 8.78 21.40 -3.61
C ILE A 107 9.89 21.09 -4.61
N ASP A 108 9.76 20.04 -5.41
CA ASP A 108 10.72 19.71 -6.48
C ASP A 108 10.81 20.82 -7.52
N GLY A 109 9.68 21.46 -7.85
CA GLY A 109 9.64 22.63 -8.74
C GLY A 109 10.40 23.82 -8.15
N LEU A 110 10.21 24.09 -6.86
CA LEU A 110 10.84 25.19 -6.13
C LEU A 110 12.36 25.01 -6.06
N GLN A 111 12.82 23.81 -5.68
CA GLN A 111 14.25 23.49 -5.60
C GLN A 111 14.92 23.60 -6.97
N ARG A 112 14.25 23.12 -8.04
CA ARG A 112 14.77 23.26 -9.42
C ARG A 112 14.86 24.71 -9.86
N SER A 113 13.81 25.51 -9.63
CA SER A 113 13.80 26.92 -10.03
C SER A 113 14.83 27.76 -9.28
N ARG A 114 15.25 27.30 -8.09
CA ARG A 114 16.24 27.97 -7.25
C ARG A 114 17.60 27.29 -7.27
N SER A 115 17.86 26.33 -8.16
CA SER A 115 19.10 25.53 -8.16
C SER A 115 20.38 26.35 -8.31
N GLU A 116 20.32 27.52 -8.95
CA GLU A 116 21.45 28.45 -9.15
C GLU A 116 21.63 29.48 -8.03
N GLU A 117 20.78 29.45 -7.00
CA GLU A 117 20.92 30.35 -5.84
C GLU A 117 22.23 30.07 -5.10
N LYS A 118 22.86 31.13 -4.58
CA LYS A 118 24.21 31.06 -3.99
C LYS A 118 24.27 30.13 -2.78
N THR A 119 23.29 30.21 -1.87
CA THR A 119 23.30 29.49 -0.59
C THR A 119 22.37 28.27 -0.61
N SER A 120 22.75 27.22 0.14
CA SER A 120 21.92 26.01 0.30
C SER A 120 20.54 26.32 0.90
N TRP A 121 20.46 27.36 1.74
CA TRP A 121 19.21 27.90 2.28
C TRP A 121 18.28 28.40 1.19
N ARG A 122 18.75 29.30 0.31
CA ARG A 122 17.94 29.83 -0.79
C ARG A 122 17.53 28.76 -1.80
N ARG A 123 18.36 27.74 -2.00
CA ARG A 123 18.05 26.55 -2.83
C ARG A 123 17.00 25.62 -2.21
N TYR A 124 16.59 25.82 -0.96
CA TYR A 124 15.78 24.88 -0.18
C TYR A 124 16.39 23.47 -0.12
N GLN A 125 17.72 23.37 -0.15
CA GLN A 125 18.41 22.08 -0.22
C GLN A 125 18.22 21.23 1.06
N HIS A 126 17.96 21.88 2.19
CA HIS A 126 17.67 21.26 3.48
C HIS A 126 16.24 20.66 3.55
N VAL A 127 15.37 20.92 2.58
CA VAL A 127 14.00 20.38 2.56
C VAL A 127 13.96 19.03 1.86
N ILE A 128 13.57 18.00 2.60
CA ILE A 128 13.35 16.65 2.05
C ILE A 128 11.87 16.34 2.10
N PHE A 129 11.26 16.19 0.92
CA PHE A 129 9.87 15.76 0.82
C PHE A 129 9.73 14.26 1.10
N ILE A 130 8.84 13.91 2.03
CA ILE A 130 8.45 12.54 2.33
C ILE A 130 6.98 12.34 1.94
N MET A 131 6.72 11.39 1.05
CA MET A 131 5.36 11.11 0.59
C MET A 131 4.47 10.66 1.75
N GLY A 132 3.32 11.32 1.91
CA GLY A 132 2.31 10.91 2.87
C GLY A 132 1.81 9.50 2.60
N LEU A 133 2.10 8.57 3.52
CA LEU A 133 1.76 7.14 3.36
C LEU A 133 0.24 6.91 3.24
N PHE A 134 -0.59 7.77 3.83
CA PHE A 134 -2.03 7.73 3.64
C PHE A 134 -2.43 7.98 2.17
N HIS A 135 -1.82 8.96 1.50
CA HIS A 135 -2.05 9.22 0.07
C HIS A 135 -1.54 8.07 -0.80
N LEU A 136 -0.41 7.44 -0.43
CA LEU A 136 0.05 6.21 -1.08
C LEU A 136 -1.00 5.09 -0.95
N LYS A 137 -1.55 4.84 0.25
CA LYS A 137 -2.62 3.87 0.47
C LYS A 137 -3.89 4.19 -0.36
N MET A 138 -4.23 5.48 -0.50
CA MET A 138 -5.32 5.91 -1.40
C MET A 138 -5.01 5.60 -2.86
N ALA A 139 -3.79 5.85 -3.31
CA ALA A 139 -3.34 5.55 -4.65
C ALA A 139 -3.31 4.04 -4.95
N CYS A 140 -2.94 3.21 -3.97
CA CYS A 140 -3.01 1.76 -4.06
C CYS A 140 -4.46 1.27 -4.28
N ALA A 141 -5.42 1.78 -3.51
CA ALA A 141 -6.84 1.43 -3.69
C ALA A 141 -7.37 1.86 -5.07
N ASP A 142 -7.00 3.07 -5.53
CA ASP A 142 -7.35 3.55 -6.87
C ASP A 142 -6.71 2.70 -7.98
N ALA A 143 -5.48 2.21 -7.79
CA ALA A 143 -4.84 1.31 -8.74
C ALA A 143 -5.57 -0.03 -8.88
N VAL A 144 -6.06 -0.61 -7.78
CA VAL A 144 -6.92 -1.81 -7.85
C VAL A 144 -8.20 -1.53 -8.64
N TRP A 145 -8.85 -0.37 -8.40
CA TRP A 145 -10.02 0.05 -9.17
C TRP A 145 -9.72 0.19 -10.67
N LYS A 146 -8.61 0.87 -11.01
CA LYS A 146 -8.17 1.08 -12.39
C LYS A 146 -7.86 -0.22 -13.13
N LEU A 147 -7.43 -1.27 -12.44
CA LEU A 147 -7.10 -2.55 -13.06
C LEU A 147 -8.28 -3.52 -13.12
N CYS A 148 -9.12 -3.55 -12.07
CA CYS A 148 -10.16 -4.57 -11.92
C CYS A 148 -11.58 -4.08 -12.24
N ILE A 149 -11.82 -2.78 -12.39
CA ILE A 149 -13.17 -2.21 -12.56
C ILE A 149 -13.25 -1.22 -13.72
N ALA A 150 -12.34 -0.24 -13.79
CA ALA A 150 -12.46 0.86 -14.75
C ALA A 150 -12.54 0.40 -16.21
N PRO A 151 -11.69 -0.54 -16.68
CA PRO A 151 -11.77 -1.05 -18.05
C PRO A 151 -13.06 -1.84 -18.25
N LYS A 152 -13.76 -1.62 -19.37
CA LYS A 152 -14.98 -2.39 -19.70
C LYS A 152 -14.71 -3.89 -19.75
N ALA A 153 -13.57 -4.30 -20.34
CA ALA A 153 -13.15 -5.69 -20.43
C ALA A 153 -12.98 -6.38 -19.05
N ALA A 154 -12.55 -5.64 -18.02
CA ALA A 154 -12.39 -6.15 -16.65
C ALA A 154 -13.72 -6.45 -15.93
N ARG A 155 -14.86 -6.18 -16.58
CA ARG A 155 -16.22 -6.36 -16.04
C ARG A 155 -17.06 -7.37 -16.83
N MET A 156 -16.46 -8.04 -17.81
CA MET A 156 -17.20 -8.92 -18.73
C MET A 156 -17.25 -10.37 -18.26
N ASP A 157 -16.28 -10.83 -17.47
CA ASP A 157 -16.26 -12.20 -16.98
C ASP A 157 -17.20 -12.40 -15.77
N LYS A 158 -17.72 -13.63 -15.62
CA LYS A 158 -18.67 -13.99 -14.57
C LYS A 158 -18.08 -13.88 -13.15
N THR A 159 -16.75 -13.95 -13.05
CA THR A 159 -16.00 -13.88 -11.80
C THR A 159 -15.43 -12.50 -11.51
N CYS A 160 -15.78 -11.47 -12.30
CA CYS A 160 -15.17 -10.16 -12.18
C CYS A 160 -15.51 -9.48 -10.84
N LEU A 161 -14.70 -8.51 -10.44
CA LEU A 161 -14.91 -7.81 -9.16
C LEU A 161 -16.27 -7.10 -9.14
N MET A 162 -16.75 -6.62 -10.28
CA MET A 162 -18.06 -5.99 -10.36
C MET A 162 -19.22 -6.96 -10.13
N ALA A 163 -19.09 -8.25 -10.50
CA ALA A 163 -20.10 -9.26 -10.21
C ALA A 163 -20.23 -9.47 -8.68
N GLU A 164 -19.10 -9.49 -7.97
CA GLU A 164 -19.06 -9.59 -6.50
C GLU A 164 -19.59 -8.32 -5.83
N VAL A 165 -19.18 -7.14 -6.32
CA VAL A 165 -19.70 -5.84 -5.85
C VAL A 165 -21.22 -5.74 -6.01
N ALA A 166 -21.78 -6.25 -7.10
CA ALA A 166 -23.23 -6.26 -7.31
C ALA A 166 -23.99 -7.09 -6.26
N LYS A 167 -23.33 -8.06 -5.61
CA LYS A 167 -23.92 -8.85 -4.51
C LYS A 167 -23.87 -8.11 -3.18
N ILE A 168 -22.71 -7.53 -2.83
CA ILE A 168 -22.53 -6.90 -1.52
C ILE A 168 -23.00 -5.44 -1.48
N ARG A 169 -23.08 -4.77 -2.63
CA ARG A 169 -23.43 -3.34 -2.77
C ARG A 169 -24.32 -3.10 -4.00
N PRO A 170 -25.48 -3.76 -4.12
CA PRO A 170 -26.32 -3.70 -5.32
C PRO A 170 -26.75 -2.26 -5.69
N LYS A 171 -26.95 -1.40 -4.68
CA LYS A 171 -27.38 -0.01 -4.86
C LYS A 171 -26.24 0.96 -5.24
N GLU A 172 -24.99 0.50 -5.28
CA GLU A 172 -23.81 1.37 -5.48
C GLU A 172 -23.02 1.06 -6.76
N THR A 173 -23.45 0.08 -7.56
CA THR A 173 -22.72 -0.39 -8.75
C THR A 173 -22.32 0.74 -9.71
N ARG A 174 -23.25 1.67 -9.99
CA ARG A 174 -22.97 2.85 -10.85
C ARG A 174 -21.88 3.75 -10.26
N LYS A 175 -21.85 3.95 -8.94
CA LYS A 175 -20.83 4.76 -8.24
C LYS A 175 -19.47 4.06 -8.26
N VAL A 176 -19.46 2.73 -8.14
CA VAL A 176 -18.23 1.93 -8.17
C VAL A 176 -17.62 1.87 -9.57
N ILE A 177 -18.45 1.81 -10.62
CA ILE A 177 -17.96 1.83 -12.00
C ILE A 177 -17.30 3.17 -12.36
N SER A 178 -17.85 4.30 -11.90
CA SER A 178 -17.39 5.63 -12.32
C SER A 178 -16.12 6.10 -11.60
N LYS A 179 -16.19 6.32 -10.29
CA LYS A 179 -15.06 6.74 -9.44
C LYS A 179 -15.45 6.59 -7.96
N PRO A 180 -15.27 5.41 -7.36
CA PRO A 180 -15.81 5.07 -6.03
C PRO A 180 -15.25 5.89 -4.86
N GLY A 181 -14.08 6.52 -5.05
CA GLY A 181 -13.31 7.13 -3.97
C GLY A 181 -12.61 6.10 -3.09
N PHE A 182 -11.74 6.58 -2.21
CA PHE A 182 -10.87 5.73 -1.39
C PHE A 182 -11.65 4.81 -0.45
N ARG A 183 -12.55 5.36 0.37
CA ARG A 183 -13.24 4.58 1.42
C ARG A 183 -14.00 3.39 0.86
N ARG A 184 -14.71 3.59 -0.25
CA ARG A 184 -15.53 2.55 -0.88
C ARG A 184 -14.64 1.43 -1.47
N MET A 185 -13.53 1.79 -2.12
CA MET A 185 -12.57 0.79 -2.61
C MET A 185 -11.84 0.06 -1.49
N HIS A 186 -11.46 0.75 -0.42
CA HIS A 186 -10.85 0.14 0.76
C HIS A 186 -11.75 -0.98 1.32
N GLU A 187 -13.03 -0.69 1.53
CA GLU A 187 -14.00 -1.67 2.02
C GLU A 187 -14.26 -2.80 1.01
N ILE A 188 -14.34 -2.50 -0.29
CA ILE A 188 -14.50 -3.52 -1.33
C ILE A 188 -13.32 -4.49 -1.33
N ILE A 189 -12.08 -3.98 -1.34
CA ILE A 189 -10.87 -4.82 -1.34
C ILE A 189 -10.85 -5.73 -0.12
N GLN A 190 -11.17 -5.21 1.06
CA GLN A 190 -11.18 -6.01 2.29
C GLN A 190 -12.29 -7.05 2.29
N HIS A 191 -13.55 -6.64 2.09
CA HIS A 191 -14.69 -7.54 2.20
C HIS A 191 -14.67 -8.63 1.12
N VAL A 192 -14.41 -8.24 -0.13
CA VAL A 192 -14.34 -9.20 -1.24
C VAL A 192 -13.08 -10.06 -1.12
N GLY A 193 -11.96 -9.49 -0.68
CA GLY A 193 -10.74 -10.25 -0.40
C GLY A 193 -10.96 -11.36 0.62
N ILE A 194 -11.63 -11.07 1.74
CA ILE A 194 -11.98 -12.05 2.77
C ILE A 194 -12.82 -13.18 2.17
N VAL A 195 -13.93 -12.84 1.50
CA VAL A 195 -14.83 -13.84 0.90
C VAL A 195 -14.11 -14.68 -0.14
N SER A 196 -13.30 -14.05 -0.99
CA SER A 196 -12.54 -14.77 -2.03
C SER A 196 -11.53 -15.74 -1.42
N ARG A 197 -10.85 -15.37 -0.32
CA ARG A 197 -9.90 -16.26 0.36
C ARG A 197 -10.60 -17.40 1.10
N LEU A 198 -11.74 -17.15 1.74
CA LEU A 198 -12.57 -18.23 2.31
C LEU A 198 -13.09 -19.19 1.24
N ASP A 199 -13.42 -18.70 0.05
CA ASP A 199 -13.79 -19.56 -1.07
C ASP A 199 -12.61 -20.41 -1.57
N CYS A 200 -11.40 -19.84 -1.63
CA CYS A 200 -10.19 -20.61 -1.93
C CYS A 200 -9.98 -21.75 -0.91
N TRP A 201 -10.18 -21.47 0.38
CA TRP A 201 -10.18 -22.51 1.42
C TRP A 201 -11.23 -23.60 1.14
N ARG A 202 -12.48 -23.21 0.85
CA ARG A 202 -13.57 -24.15 0.58
C ARG A 202 -13.23 -25.06 -0.61
N VAL A 203 -12.70 -24.51 -1.70
CA VAL A 203 -12.32 -25.26 -2.89
C VAL A 203 -11.16 -26.21 -2.60
N GLU A 204 -10.12 -25.74 -1.91
CA GLU A 204 -8.93 -26.55 -1.63
C GLU A 204 -9.20 -27.69 -0.64
N VAL A 205 -10.00 -27.43 0.39
CA VAL A 205 -10.41 -28.45 1.35
C VAL A 205 -11.33 -29.48 0.68
N LYS A 206 -12.28 -29.06 -0.16
CA LYS A 206 -13.08 -29.99 -0.97
C LYS A 206 -12.21 -30.89 -1.82
N ARG A 207 -11.17 -30.34 -2.45
CA ARG A 207 -10.22 -31.08 -3.28
C ARG A 207 -9.43 -32.14 -2.50
N ARG A 208 -9.10 -31.87 -1.24
CA ARG A 208 -8.27 -32.76 -0.40
C ARG A 208 -9.05 -33.77 0.44
N TYR A 209 -10.22 -33.37 0.93
CA TYR A 209 -10.96 -34.12 1.96
C TYR A 209 -12.40 -34.45 1.53
N SER A 210 -12.81 -34.11 0.31
CA SER A 210 -14.15 -34.35 -0.22
C SER A 210 -15.29 -33.74 0.61
N THR A 211 -15.01 -32.69 1.38
CA THR A 211 -16.02 -31.94 2.16
C THR A 211 -16.67 -30.86 1.30
N ASN A 212 -17.97 -30.63 1.47
CA ASN A 212 -18.71 -29.67 0.65
C ASN A 212 -18.67 -28.22 1.17
N SER A 213 -18.33 -28.03 2.45
CA SER A 213 -18.31 -26.74 3.13
C SER A 213 -17.15 -26.65 4.13
N LEU A 214 -16.82 -25.44 4.58
CA LEU A 214 -15.84 -25.25 5.66
C LEU A 214 -16.39 -25.73 7.00
N GLU A 215 -17.71 -25.69 7.19
CA GLU A 215 -18.43 -26.20 8.36
C GLU A 215 -18.30 -27.71 8.48
N ASP A 216 -18.45 -28.45 7.38
CA ASP A 216 -18.28 -29.90 7.38
C ASP A 216 -16.82 -30.29 7.65
N TRP A 217 -15.88 -29.54 7.08
CA TRP A 217 -14.47 -29.76 7.38
C TRP A 217 -14.14 -29.45 8.84
N ALA A 218 -14.66 -28.37 9.41
CA ALA A 218 -14.49 -28.05 10.82
C ALA A 218 -14.95 -29.19 11.76
N LYS A 219 -16.00 -29.95 11.40
CA LYS A 219 -16.44 -31.13 12.18
C LYS A 219 -15.40 -32.25 12.24
N THR A 220 -14.50 -32.33 11.25
CA THR A 220 -13.37 -33.28 11.24
C THR A 220 -12.25 -32.89 12.21
N LYS A 221 -12.36 -31.73 12.85
CA LYS A 221 -11.40 -31.17 13.81
C LYS A 221 -9.97 -31.07 13.25
N PRO A 222 -9.75 -30.35 12.12
CA PRO A 222 -8.44 -30.22 11.53
C PRO A 222 -7.46 -29.47 12.46
N THR A 223 -6.24 -29.98 12.55
CA THR A 223 -5.17 -29.44 13.37
C THR A 223 -4.57 -28.15 12.79
N TRP A 224 -3.89 -27.37 13.64
CA TRP A 224 -3.18 -26.17 13.20
C TRP A 224 -2.12 -26.45 12.11
N GLU A 225 -1.42 -27.58 12.18
CA GLU A 225 -0.45 -27.98 11.15
C GLU A 225 -1.11 -28.25 9.79
N GLN A 226 -2.30 -28.87 9.79
CA GLN A 226 -3.06 -29.05 8.56
C GLN A 226 -3.50 -27.71 7.96
N LEU A 227 -3.92 -26.77 8.81
CA LEU A 227 -4.26 -25.41 8.37
C LEU A 227 -3.04 -24.73 7.75
N LYS A 228 -1.87 -24.76 8.41
CA LYS A 228 -0.64 -24.18 7.85
C LYS A 228 -0.29 -24.82 6.52
N ASP A 229 -0.35 -26.14 6.40
CA ASP A 229 -0.05 -26.83 5.13
C ASP A 229 -0.97 -26.39 3.98
N ILE A 230 -2.28 -26.34 4.24
CA ILE A 230 -3.26 -25.87 3.25
C ILE A 230 -2.99 -24.42 2.88
N ALA A 231 -2.71 -23.53 3.85
CA ALA A 231 -2.39 -22.14 3.57
C ALA A 231 -1.17 -21.97 2.63
N ARG A 232 -0.13 -22.81 2.76
CA ARG A 232 1.01 -22.79 1.81
C ARG A 232 0.58 -23.16 0.39
N ALA A 233 -0.31 -24.15 0.24
CA ALA A 233 -0.85 -24.52 -1.05
C ALA A 233 -1.77 -23.44 -1.63
N LEU A 234 -2.58 -22.78 -0.78
CA LEU A 234 -3.41 -21.66 -1.20
C LEU A 234 -2.58 -20.52 -1.80
N VAL A 235 -1.46 -20.17 -1.16
CA VAL A 235 -0.52 -19.19 -1.70
C VAL A 235 0.04 -19.61 -3.06
N LYS A 236 0.37 -20.90 -3.23
CA LYS A 236 0.95 -21.41 -4.47
C LYS A 236 -0.07 -21.45 -5.62
N ASP A 237 -1.29 -21.87 -5.34
CA ASP A 237 -2.26 -22.28 -6.37
C ASP A 237 -3.36 -21.23 -6.64
N TYR A 238 -3.54 -20.26 -5.72
CA TYR A 238 -4.64 -19.27 -5.72
C TYR A 238 -4.16 -17.81 -5.62
N VAL A 239 -2.85 -17.55 -5.61
CA VAL A 239 -2.27 -16.21 -5.75
C VAL A 239 -1.33 -16.20 -6.94
N ALA A 240 -1.36 -15.14 -7.75
CA ALA A 240 -0.43 -15.04 -8.88
C ALA A 240 1.04 -15.14 -8.42
N GLY A 241 1.76 -16.09 -9.00
CA GLY A 241 3.19 -16.32 -8.78
C GLY A 241 4.03 -15.94 -9.99
N SER A 242 5.34 -16.22 -9.91
CA SER A 242 6.29 -16.03 -11.02
C SER A 242 6.00 -16.94 -12.22
N ASP A 243 5.28 -18.04 -12.00
CA ASP A 243 4.87 -19.00 -13.03
C ASP A 243 3.74 -18.46 -13.94
N LEU A 244 3.03 -17.40 -13.53
CA LEU A 244 1.94 -16.82 -14.32
C LEU A 244 2.43 -16.35 -15.70
N LYS A 245 3.65 -15.84 -15.82
CA LYS A 245 4.23 -15.45 -17.12
C LYS A 245 4.32 -16.63 -18.08
N ARG A 246 4.75 -17.80 -17.58
CA ARG A 246 4.83 -19.04 -18.36
C ARG A 246 3.45 -19.56 -18.73
N LYS A 247 2.50 -19.56 -17.79
CA LYS A 247 1.09 -19.93 -18.07
C LYS A 247 0.50 -19.04 -19.18
N ARG A 248 0.84 -17.75 -19.17
CA ARG A 248 0.38 -16.78 -20.18
C ARG A 248 1.04 -16.90 -21.54
N SER A 249 2.14 -17.63 -21.67
CA SER A 249 2.76 -17.92 -22.97
C SER A 249 2.16 -19.14 -23.67
N GLU A 250 1.27 -19.89 -23.02
CA GLU A 250 0.56 -21.00 -23.66
C GLU A 250 -0.46 -20.49 -24.69
N PRO A 251 -0.82 -21.31 -25.71
CA PRO A 251 -1.89 -20.99 -26.65
C PRO A 251 -3.22 -20.67 -25.94
N LEU A 252 -4.03 -19.81 -26.55
CA LEU A 252 -5.27 -19.31 -25.94
C LEU A 252 -6.25 -20.43 -25.61
N GLU A 253 -6.27 -21.53 -26.37
CA GLU A 253 -7.16 -22.67 -26.17
C GLU A 253 -6.86 -23.45 -24.88
N HIS A 254 -5.62 -23.34 -24.37
CA HIS A 254 -5.18 -24.02 -23.16
C HIS A 254 -5.23 -23.12 -21.91
N ARG A 255 -5.61 -21.85 -22.07
CA ARG A 255 -5.56 -20.85 -21.01
C ARG A 255 -6.92 -20.58 -20.39
N ASP A 256 -7.02 -20.79 -19.08
CA ASP A 256 -8.14 -20.30 -18.27
C ASP A 256 -7.92 -18.84 -17.89
N GLN A 257 -8.31 -17.92 -18.78
CA GLN A 257 -8.18 -16.48 -18.57
C GLN A 257 -8.96 -15.98 -17.36
N GLN A 258 -10.09 -16.61 -17.02
CA GLN A 258 -10.88 -16.22 -15.85
C GLN A 258 -10.09 -16.52 -14.57
N ARG A 259 -9.53 -17.73 -14.47
CA ARG A 259 -8.64 -18.09 -13.37
C ARG A 259 -7.43 -17.18 -13.30
N GLU A 260 -6.76 -16.90 -14.42
CA GLU A 260 -5.62 -15.96 -14.44
C GLU A 260 -5.99 -14.58 -13.87
N ASN A 261 -7.15 -14.05 -14.23
CA ASN A 261 -7.63 -12.75 -13.73
C ASN A 261 -7.90 -12.81 -12.22
N VAL A 262 -8.50 -13.89 -11.72
CA VAL A 262 -8.73 -14.11 -10.29
C VAL A 262 -7.39 -14.21 -9.52
N LEU A 263 -6.40 -14.92 -10.04
CA LEU A 263 -5.07 -15.03 -9.41
C LEU A 263 -4.38 -13.66 -9.28
N VAL A 264 -4.44 -12.84 -10.33
CA VAL A 264 -3.88 -11.48 -10.32
C VAL A 264 -4.64 -10.59 -9.34
N ARG A 265 -5.97 -10.67 -9.32
CA ARG A 265 -6.81 -9.91 -8.38
C ARG A 265 -6.49 -10.27 -6.93
N GLN A 266 -6.34 -11.56 -6.62
CA GLN A 266 -5.93 -12.00 -5.29
C GLN A 266 -4.56 -11.46 -4.90
N GLN A 267 -3.60 -11.43 -5.83
CA GLN A 267 -2.29 -10.82 -5.58
C GLN A 267 -2.40 -9.32 -5.29
N LEU A 268 -3.25 -8.59 -6.02
CA LEU A 268 -3.48 -7.16 -5.79
C LEU A 268 -4.11 -6.89 -4.41
N TYR A 269 -5.05 -7.73 -3.96
CA TYR A 269 -5.60 -7.63 -2.61
C TYR A 269 -4.53 -7.88 -1.56
N MET A 270 -3.69 -8.91 -1.75
CA MET A 270 -2.59 -9.20 -0.83
C MET A 270 -1.58 -8.04 -0.76
N TYR A 271 -1.20 -7.44 -1.90
CA TYR A 271 -0.34 -6.25 -1.90
C TYR A 271 -0.96 -5.06 -1.16
N TYR A 272 -2.27 -4.88 -1.28
CA TYR A 272 -2.99 -3.79 -0.62
C TYR A 272 -3.09 -4.01 0.90
N GLU A 273 -3.41 -5.22 1.32
CA GLU A 273 -3.51 -5.55 2.73
C GLU A 273 -2.14 -5.62 3.42
N GLU A 274 -1.09 -6.07 2.72
CA GLU A 274 0.31 -6.04 3.22
C GLU A 274 0.74 -4.61 3.52
N ILE A 275 0.65 -3.71 2.53
CA ILE A 275 1.08 -2.32 2.73
C ILE A 275 0.21 -1.59 3.74
N SER A 276 -1.11 -1.82 3.73
CA SER A 276 -2.03 -1.21 4.71
C SER A 276 -1.76 -1.71 6.12
N GLY A 277 -1.47 -3.00 6.29
CA GLY A 277 -1.14 -3.60 7.58
C GLY A 277 0.19 -3.05 8.11
N ALA A 278 1.20 -3.00 7.26
CA ALA A 278 2.52 -2.45 7.59
C ALA A 278 2.45 -0.99 8.06
N MET A 279 1.72 -0.14 7.33
CA MET A 279 1.50 1.26 7.70
C MET A 279 0.82 1.39 9.07
N ASN A 280 -0.22 0.59 9.33
CA ASN A 280 -0.95 0.63 10.60
C ASN A 280 -0.10 0.11 11.77
N ALA A 281 0.79 -0.85 11.53
CA ALA A 281 1.65 -1.45 12.54
C ALA A 281 2.95 -0.65 12.78
N GLY A 282 3.18 0.42 12.01
CA GLY A 282 4.45 1.16 12.05
C GLY A 282 5.64 0.35 11.53
N ASP A 283 5.43 -0.70 10.73
CA ASP A 283 6.50 -1.53 10.16
C ASP A 283 7.01 -0.90 8.86
N ILE A 284 7.90 0.07 8.99
CA ILE A 284 8.45 0.85 7.87
C ILE A 284 9.28 -0.03 6.93
N GLY A 285 9.95 -1.06 7.44
CA GLY A 285 10.70 -1.99 6.61
C GLY A 285 9.77 -2.80 5.72
N CYS A 286 8.61 -3.21 6.23
CA CYS A 286 7.58 -3.87 5.41
C CYS A 286 6.95 -2.89 4.41
N VAL A 287 6.68 -1.64 4.79
CA VAL A 287 6.18 -0.61 3.86
C VAL A 287 7.14 -0.44 2.69
N GLU A 288 8.44 -0.33 2.95
CA GLU A 288 9.46 -0.17 1.93
C GLU A 288 9.52 -1.40 0.99
N GLN A 289 9.46 -2.62 1.53
CA GLN A 289 9.43 -3.85 0.73
C GLN A 289 8.19 -3.95 -0.17
N CYS A 290 7.10 -3.28 0.18
CA CYS A 290 5.93 -3.15 -0.66
C CYS A 290 6.13 -2.16 -1.82
N PHE A 291 7.19 -1.34 -1.85
CA PHE A 291 7.34 -0.33 -2.89
C PHE A 291 7.56 -0.94 -4.28
N LEU A 292 8.47 -1.90 -4.42
CA LEU A 292 8.77 -2.51 -5.71
C LEU A 292 7.54 -3.10 -6.45
N PRO A 293 6.70 -3.96 -5.84
CA PRO A 293 5.50 -4.44 -6.53
C PRO A 293 4.52 -3.30 -6.84
N TRP A 294 4.35 -2.32 -5.94
CA TRP A 294 3.45 -1.19 -6.17
C TRP A 294 3.95 -0.25 -7.28
N ILE A 295 5.27 -0.06 -7.44
CA ILE A 295 5.85 0.69 -8.56
C ILE A 295 5.46 0.03 -9.90
N LEU A 296 5.55 -1.31 -9.98
CA LEU A 296 5.16 -2.04 -11.19
C LEU A 296 3.65 -1.92 -11.46
N VAL A 297 2.82 -2.07 -10.43
CA VAL A 297 1.36 -1.90 -10.52
C VAL A 297 0.99 -0.49 -10.96
N PHE A 298 1.64 0.53 -10.40
CA PHE A 298 1.39 1.93 -10.76
C PHE A 298 1.83 2.26 -12.18
N LYS A 299 2.95 1.71 -12.66
CA LYS A 299 3.34 1.82 -14.07
C LYS A 299 2.29 1.20 -14.98
N ALA A 300 1.74 0.04 -14.62
CA ALA A 300 0.73 -0.66 -15.41
C ALA A 300 -0.62 0.07 -15.51
N CYS A 301 -0.99 0.89 -14.50
CA CYS A 301 -2.28 1.60 -14.47
C CYS A 301 -2.16 3.13 -14.67
N GLY A 302 -1.02 3.60 -15.18
CA GLY A 302 -0.80 5.00 -15.52
C GLY A 302 -0.64 5.93 -14.32
N LYS A 303 -0.29 5.43 -13.14
CA LYS A 303 0.03 6.23 -11.94
C LYS A 303 1.54 6.51 -11.88
N HIS A 304 2.10 7.00 -12.99
CA HIS A 304 3.55 7.16 -13.17
C HIS A 304 4.19 8.06 -12.11
N LYS A 305 3.52 9.14 -11.69
CA LYS A 305 4.05 10.05 -10.66
C LYS A 305 4.35 9.35 -9.33
N TYR A 306 3.41 8.53 -8.84
CA TYR A 306 3.63 7.72 -7.63
C TYR A 306 4.76 6.71 -7.85
N ALA A 307 4.80 6.04 -9.00
CA ALA A 307 5.84 5.07 -9.31
C ALA A 307 7.24 5.73 -9.34
N THR A 308 7.36 6.91 -9.93
CA THR A 308 8.60 7.69 -9.98
C THR A 308 9.02 8.17 -8.59
N HIS A 309 8.10 8.71 -7.80
CA HIS A 309 8.43 9.15 -6.43
C HIS A 309 8.89 8.00 -5.55
N MET A 310 8.18 6.85 -5.56
CA MET A 310 8.60 5.69 -4.78
C MET A 310 9.97 5.17 -5.20
N LEU A 311 10.25 5.13 -6.51
CA LEU A 311 11.57 4.75 -7.02
C LEU A 311 12.65 5.74 -6.57
N ARG A 312 12.37 7.05 -6.61
CA ARG A 312 13.27 8.08 -6.14
C ARG A 312 13.52 7.97 -4.64
N THR A 313 12.49 7.68 -3.84
CA THR A 313 12.64 7.44 -2.40
C THR A 313 13.58 6.27 -2.13
N LEU A 314 13.39 5.13 -2.80
CA LEU A 314 14.32 3.99 -2.68
C LEU A 314 15.73 4.38 -3.11
N HIS A 315 15.88 5.05 -4.26
CA HIS A 315 17.18 5.48 -4.75
C HIS A 315 17.88 6.38 -3.72
N ASN A 316 17.16 7.34 -3.16
CA ASN A 316 17.74 8.28 -2.21
C ASN A 316 18.14 7.60 -0.89
N LEU A 317 17.25 6.78 -0.31
CA LEU A 317 17.55 6.04 0.93
C LEU A 317 18.79 5.16 0.77
N TYR A 318 18.88 4.39 -0.32
CA TYR A 318 19.96 3.42 -0.47
C TYR A 318 21.27 4.02 -0.96
N PHE A 319 21.22 5.02 -1.86
CA PHE A 319 22.40 5.48 -2.61
C PHE A 319 22.78 6.95 -2.40
N VAL A 320 21.89 7.80 -1.87
CA VAL A 320 22.15 9.25 -1.78
C VAL A 320 22.29 9.72 -0.33
N TYR A 321 21.39 9.31 0.55
CA TYR A 321 21.34 9.81 1.90
C TYR A 321 22.45 9.21 2.79
N PRO A 322 23.07 10.02 3.67
CA PRO A 322 24.02 9.53 4.66
C PRO A 322 23.31 8.65 5.70
N ALA A 323 24.05 7.84 6.45
CA ALA A 323 23.49 6.89 7.41
C ALA A 323 22.54 7.53 8.45
N GLY A 324 22.76 8.78 8.85
CA GLY A 324 21.87 9.51 9.76
C GLY A 324 20.50 9.91 9.18
N LEU A 325 20.30 9.74 7.87
CA LEU A 325 19.04 9.99 7.15
C LEU A 325 18.47 8.74 6.48
N LYS A 326 19.06 7.57 6.71
CA LYS A 326 18.59 6.28 6.17
C LYS A 326 17.52 5.67 7.06
#